data_AF-A0A7C7Y072-F1
#
_entry.id   AF-A0A7C7Y072-F1
#
_cell.length_a   1.000
_cell.length_b   1.000
_cell.length_c   1.000
_cell.angle_alpha   90.00
_cell.angle_beta   90.00
_cell.angle_gamma   90.00
#
_symmetry.space_group_name_H-M   'P 1'
#
loop_
_entity.id
_entity.type
_entity.pdbx_description
1 polymer ?
#
loop_
_entity_poly.entity_id
_entity_poly.type
_entity_poly.pdbx_seq_one_letter_code
_entity_poly.pdbx_strand_id
1 'polypeptide(L)'
;MSRHPSLAVFAISGFPFVVLSSALVFLAFQIRNMGQAWLVLDLTDSTLLGGLVNGTASITMIVISPFGGVLADRYNKRTLVLYGRLLLHS
;
A
#
# COMPACT_ATOMS: atom_id res chain seq x y z
N MET A 1 -15.18 -25.71 -25.23
CA MET A 1 -13.93 -25.42 -24.48
C MET A 1 -13.71 -23.92 -24.46
N SER A 2 -14.20 -23.25 -23.41
CA SER A 2 -14.16 -21.79 -23.24
C SER A 2 -12.76 -21.34 -22.80
N ARG A 3 -12.06 -20.59 -23.65
CA ARG A 3 -10.79 -19.94 -23.31
C ARG A 3 -11.09 -18.86 -22.26
N HIS A 4 -10.80 -19.14 -20.99
CA HIS A 4 -10.97 -18.17 -19.92
C HIS A 4 -9.98 -17.00 -20.13
N PRO A 5 -10.46 -15.74 -20.32
CA PRO A 5 -9.62 -14.58 -20.62
C PRO A 5 -8.67 -14.17 -19.47
N SER A 6 -8.76 -14.80 -18.30
CA SER A 6 -7.92 -14.53 -17.13
C SER A 6 -6.45 -14.93 -17.29
N LEU A 7 -6.15 -15.96 -18.09
CA LEU A 7 -4.78 -16.43 -18.29
C LEU A 7 -4.01 -15.62 -19.34
N ALA A 8 -4.70 -14.81 -20.15
CA ALA A 8 -4.09 -13.95 -21.17
C ALA A 8 -3.31 -12.77 -20.57
N VAL A 9 -3.60 -12.37 -19.32
CA VAL A 9 -2.89 -11.30 -18.61
C VAL A 9 -1.41 -11.65 -18.38
N PHE A 10 -1.12 -12.93 -18.12
CA PHE A 10 0.26 -13.42 -17.95
C PHE A 10 1.07 -13.46 -19.25
N ALA A 11 0.42 -13.39 -20.42
CA ALA A 11 1.08 -13.39 -21.72
C ALA A 11 1.63 -12.01 -22.12
N ILE A 12 1.33 -10.96 -21.34
CA ILE A 12 1.83 -9.61 -21.57
C ILE A 12 3.25 -9.51 -20.99
N SER A 13 4.25 -9.30 -21.85
CA SER A 13 5.68 -9.30 -21.46
C SER A 13 6.03 -8.35 -20.29
N GLY A 14 5.30 -7.23 -20.13
CA GLY A 14 5.50 -6.29 -19.02
C GLY A 14 4.87 -6.69 -17.69
N PHE A 15 3.90 -7.61 -17.68
CA PHE A 15 3.19 -8.05 -16.48
C PHE A 15 4.10 -8.69 -15.41
N PRO A 16 5.02 -9.64 -15.73
CA PRO A 16 5.91 -10.22 -14.72
C PRO A 16 6.83 -9.18 -14.07
N PHE A 17 7.26 -8.16 -14.81
CA PHE A 17 8.07 -7.08 -14.24
C PHE A 17 7.29 -6.22 -13.22
N VAL A 18 6.02 -5.94 -13.50
CA VAL A 18 5.14 -5.23 -12.56
C VAL A 18 4.89 -6.06 -11.30
N VAL A 19 4.68 -7.37 -11.44
CA VAL A 19 4.49 -8.27 -10.28
C VAL A 19 5.77 -8.34 -9.44
N LEU A 20 6.93 -8.48 -10.08
CA LEU A 20 8.23 -8.54 -9.41
C LEU A 20 8.55 -7.24 -8.66
N SER A 21 8.37 -6.09 -9.33
CA SER A 21 8.59 -4.78 -8.70
C SER A 21 7.61 -4.54 -7.54
N SER A 22 6.34 -4.94 -7.68
CA SER A 22 5.36 -4.84 -6.60
C SER A 22 5.76 -5.69 -5.39
N ALA A 23 6.25 -6.91 -5.62
CA ALA A 23 6.75 -7.78 -4.56
C ALA A 23 7.97 -7.16 -3.85
N LEU A 24 8.91 -6.58 -4.61
CA LEU A 24 10.08 -5.90 -4.05
C LEU A 24 9.69 -4.67 -3.22
N VAL A 25 8.76 -3.84 -3.72
CA VAL A 25 8.25 -2.67 -2.98
C VAL A 25 7.56 -3.12 -1.69
N PHE A 26 6.78 -4.19 -1.74
CA PHE A 26 6.13 -4.74 -0.55
C PHE A 26 7.15 -5.22 0.49
N LEU A 27 8.20 -5.92 0.06
CA LEU A 27 9.27 -6.35 0.95
C LEU A 27 10.01 -5.16 1.57
N ALA A 28 10.37 -4.16 0.76
CA ALA A 28 11.02 -2.94 1.23
C ALA A 28 10.15 -2.20 2.25
N PHE A 29 8.83 -2.14 2.03
CA PHE A 29 7.88 -1.57 2.97
C PHE A 29 7.86 -2.32 4.32
N GLN A 30 7.89 -3.65 4.29
CA GLN A 30 7.92 -4.45 5.53
C GLN A 30 9.22 -4.27 6.30
N ILE A 31 10.36 -4.23 5.61
CA ILE A 31 11.67 -3.95 6.23
C ILE A 31 11.64 -2.57 6.89
N ARG A 32 11.09 -1.55 6.21
CA ARG A 32 10.95 -0.20 6.76
C ARG A 32 10.07 -0.19 8.00
N ASN A 33 8.94 -0.90 8.01
CA ASN A 33 8.05 -0.97 9.18
C ASN A 33 8.78 -1.57 10.40
N MET A 34 9.53 -2.67 10.20
CA MET A 34 10.32 -3.28 11.26
C MET A 34 11.43 -2.33 11.75
N GLY A 35 12.13 -1.65 10.84
CA GLY A 35 13.16 -0.67 11.17
C GLY A 35 12.63 0.52 11.97
N GLN A 36 11.44 1.03 11.62
CA GLN A 36 10.79 2.10 12.39
C GLN A 36 10.39 1.62 13.79
N ALA A 37 9.88 0.40 13.92
CA ALA A 37 9.56 -0.16 15.23
C ALA A 37 10.81 -0.31 16.12
N TRP A 38 11.93 -0.74 15.53
CA TRP A 38 13.20 -0.86 16.24
C TRP A 38 13.80 0.49 16.62
N LEU A 39 13.72 1.50 15.74
CA LEU A 39 14.22 2.85 16.02
C LEU A 39 13.48 3.52 17.19
N VAL A 40 12.16 3.30 17.31
CA VAL A 40 11.40 3.83 18.46
C VAL A 40 11.81 3.13 19.76
N LEU A 41 12.12 1.82 19.70
CA LEU A 41 12.63 1.09 20.86
C LEU A 41 14.01 1.63 21.31
N ASP A 42 14.90 1.90 20.36
CA ASP A 42 16.26 2.39 20.60
C ASP A 42 16.28 3.83 21.16
N LEU A 43 15.44 4.71 20.62
CA LEU A 43 15.37 6.12 21.05
C LEU A 43 14.67 6.34 22.39
N THR A 44 13.81 5.41 22.83
CA THR A 44 12.92 5.63 23.98
C THR A 44 13.32 4.79 25.20
N ASP A 45 14.22 3.82 25.05
CA ASP A 45 14.70 2.89 26.09
C ASP A 45 13.55 2.16 26.85
N SER A 46 12.36 2.14 26.25
CA SER A 46 11.12 1.66 26.84
C SER A 46 10.28 0.92 25.81
N THR A 47 10.20 -0.40 25.97
CA THR A 47 9.44 -1.33 25.11
C THR A 47 7.94 -0.99 25.04
N LEU A 48 7.41 -0.31 26.07
CA LEU A 48 6.01 0.10 26.13
C LEU A 48 5.66 1.22 25.15
N LEU A 49 6.56 2.20 24.94
CA LEU A 49 6.32 3.32 24.02
C LEU A 49 6.48 2.89 22.55
N GLY A 50 7.41 1.97 22.26
CA GLY A 50 7.50 1.31 20.95
C GLY A 50 6.23 0.54 20.57
N GLY A 51 5.65 -0.18 21.54
CA GLY A 51 4.35 -0.84 21.39
C GLY A 51 3.19 0.15 21.20
N LEU A 52 3.21 1.29 21.91
CA LEU A 52 2.19 2.34 21.80
C LEU A 52 2.23 3.05 20.45
N VAL A 53 3.40 3.37 19.90
CA VAL A 53 3.54 4.00 18.58
C VAL A 53 3.07 3.06 17.46
N ASN A 54 3.50 1.80 17.50
CA ASN A 54 3.04 0.80 16.52
C ASN A 54 1.53 0.48 16.67
N GLY A 55 1.05 0.35 17.91
CA GLY A 55 -0.37 0.14 18.19
C GLY A 55 -1.25 1.31 17.75
N THR A 56 -0.80 2.54 17.93
CA THR A 56 -1.50 3.75 17.48
C THR A 56 -1.60 3.78 15.95
N ALA A 57 -0.53 3.40 15.24
CA ALA A 57 -0.57 3.28 13.78
C ALA A 57 -1.59 2.22 13.33
N SER A 58 -1.64 1.05 13.98
CA SER A 58 -2.64 0.02 13.68
C SER A 58 -4.08 0.45 13.98
N ILE A 59 -4.32 1.11 15.12
CA ILE A 59 -5.64 1.65 15.48
C ILE A 59 -6.07 2.71 14.47
N THR A 60 -5.16 3.62 14.12
CA THR A 60 -5.39 4.65 13.11
C THR A 60 -5.75 4.03 11.77
N MET A 61 -5.05 2.97 11.36
CA MET A 61 -5.36 2.24 10.13
C MET A 61 -6.74 1.58 10.18
N ILE A 62 -7.13 0.95 11.29
CA ILE A 62 -8.46 0.35 11.47
C ILE A 62 -9.55 1.41 11.37
N VAL A 63 -9.35 2.58 11.99
CA VAL A 63 -10.31 3.68 11.97
C VAL A 63 -10.42 4.29 10.58
N ILE A 64 -9.30 4.49 9.88
CA ILE A 64 -9.27 5.16 8.56
C ILE A 64 -9.64 4.22 7.41
N SER A 65 -9.34 2.92 7.50
CA SER A 65 -9.61 1.91 6.47
C SER A 65 -11.04 1.94 5.90
N PRO A 66 -12.12 1.96 6.72
CA PRO A 66 -13.49 2.04 6.20
C PRO A 66 -13.76 3.35 5.44
N PHE A 67 -13.20 4.48 5.89
CA PHE A 67 -13.31 5.74 5.15
C PHE A 67 -12.54 5.68 3.82
N GLY A 68 -11.36 5.06 3.81
CA GLY A 68 -10.57 4.83 2.60
C GLY A 68 -11.32 3.99 1.57
N GLY A 69 -12.00 2.92 2.00
CA GLY A 69 -12.83 2.08 1.13
C GLY A 69 -14.06 2.82 0.57
N VAL A 70 -14.77 3.56 1.42
CA VAL A 70 -15.93 4.37 0.99
C VAL A 70 -15.52 5.49 0.03
N LEU A 71 -14.37 6.13 0.25
CA LEU A 71 -13.81 7.10 -0.69
C LEU A 71 -13.41 6.42 -2.00
N ALA A 72 -12.72 5.28 -1.96
CA ALA A 72 -12.32 4.53 -3.16
C ALA A 72 -13.50 4.07 -4.02
N ASP A 73 -14.61 3.65 -3.38
CA ASP A 73 -15.82 3.24 -4.09
C ASP A 73 -16.63 4.44 -4.64
N ARG A 74 -16.56 5.61 -3.99
CA ARG A 74 -17.24 6.83 -4.46
C ARG A 74 -16.46 7.56 -5.55
N TYR A 75 -15.13 7.51 -5.54
CA TYR A 75 -14.30 8.12 -6.58
C TYR A 75 -14.14 7.18 -7.77
N ASN A 76 -15.08 7.30 -8.71
CA ASN A 76 -15.06 6.61 -9.99
C ASN A 76 -13.68 6.78 -10.66
N LYS A 77 -13.07 5.70 -11.19
CA LYS A 77 -11.69 5.66 -11.71
C LYS A 77 -11.34 6.80 -12.67
N ARG A 78 -12.34 7.34 -13.37
CA ARG A 78 -12.24 8.52 -14.24
C ARG A 78 -11.79 9.80 -13.50
N THR A 79 -12.28 10.03 -12.29
CA THR A 79 -11.94 11.20 -11.47
C THR A 79 -10.51 11.11 -10.96
N LEU A 80 -10.05 9.93 -10.57
CA LEU A 80 -8.65 9.70 -10.14
C LEU A 80 -7.66 9.95 -11.28
N VAL A 81 -7.98 9.49 -12.50
CA VAL A 81 -7.16 9.74 -13.70
C VAL A 81 -7.16 11.23 -14.06
N LEU A 82 -8.29 11.93 -13.90
CA LEU A 82 -8.39 13.37 -14.16
C LEU A 82 -7.50 14.18 -13.20
N TYR A 83 -7.54 13.87 -11.90
CA TYR A 83 -6.69 14.53 -10.90
C TYR A 83 -5.21 14.20 -11.10
N GLY A 84 -4.89 12.93 -11.38
CA GLY A 84 -3.51 12.53 -11.69
C GLY A 84 -2.96 13.25 -12.94
N ARG A 85 -3.80 13.44 -13.97
CA ARG A 85 -3.42 14.14 -15.20
C ARG A 85 -3.31 15.66 -15.02
N LEU A 86 -4.10 16.26 -14.13
CA LEU A 86 -4.01 17.68 -13.78
C LEU A 86 -2.77 17.98 -12.93
N LEU A 87 -2.46 17.14 -11.93
CA LEU A 87 -1.28 17.28 -11.06
C LEU A 87 0.05 17.07 -11.78
N LEU A 88 0.08 16.24 -12.83
CA LEU A 88 1.27 16.01 -13.65
C LEU A 88 1.47 17.05 -14.76
N HIS A 89 0.46 17.88 -15.04
CA HIS A 89 0.48 18.91 -16.10
C HIS A 89 0.49 20.34 -15.54
N SER A 90 0.61 20.51 -14.23
CA SER A 90 0.84 21.80 -13.54
C SER A 90 2.29 21.91 -13.10
#